data_AF-W2VSI3-F1
#
_entry.id   AF-W2VSI3-F1
#
_cell.length_a   1.000
_cell.length_b   1.000
_cell.length_c   1.000
_cell.angle_alpha   90.00
_cell.angle_beta   90.00
_cell.angle_gamma   90.00
#
_symmetry.space_group_name_H-M   'P 1'
#
loop_
_entity.id
_entity.type
_entity.pdbx_description
1 polymer ?
#
loop_
_entity_poly.entity_id
_entity_poly.type
_entity_poly.pdbx_seq_one_letter_code
_entity_poly.pdbx_strand_id
1 'polypeptide(L)'
;MSCEHANRALSGIHFNSTATHARFEDKCGVNIRKTTEPVNTVLRDAKLPKNQVHEVELAGDSERFHNVRQLLSYFFNGTEPTKLINSAESMAYGETVVETMPSGNDSSENLQSRYKPALVAFMSFKDGVNYSADMNFSEQARLNITPELLCRWMNHRAYGSEQPTKDMKPTHARSSTLELYKKAISSFMPRLTIPWDNVRHEGNPTRSEAINQLIKTVKRFEVRREGVLSSARRSIEYCL
;
A
#
# COMPACT_ATOMS: atom_id res chain seq x y z
N MET A 1 -0.43 -25.23 23.15
CA MET A 1 -1.41 -24.17 22.89
C MET A 1 -1.06 -22.99 23.79
N SER A 2 -0.32 -22.01 23.28
CA SER A 2 0.29 -20.95 24.11
C SER A 2 -0.55 -19.69 24.04
N CYS A 3 -0.98 -19.19 25.21
CA CYS A 3 -1.60 -17.89 25.38
C CYS A 3 -0.62 -16.79 24.95
N GLU A 4 -1.07 -15.87 24.08
CA GLU A 4 -0.30 -14.68 23.75
C GLU A 4 -0.27 -13.74 24.98
N HIS A 5 0.89 -13.67 25.63
CA HIS A 5 1.16 -12.74 26.71
C HIS A 5 1.42 -11.34 26.12
N ALA A 6 0.48 -10.42 26.32
CA ALA A 6 0.69 -9.00 25.99
C ALA A 6 1.59 -8.34 27.06
N ASN A 7 2.90 -8.60 27.00
CA ASN A 7 3.88 -7.93 27.85
C ASN A 7 4.30 -6.58 27.23
N ARG A 8 3.61 -5.50 27.60
CA ARG A 8 4.12 -4.14 27.34
C ARG A 8 4.27 -3.41 28.68
N ALA A 9 5.48 -3.47 29.22
CA ALA A 9 5.85 -2.76 30.45
C ALA A 9 6.00 -1.25 30.15
N LEU A 10 5.01 -0.46 30.55
CA LEU A 10 5.19 0.95 30.83
C LEU A 10 5.18 1.07 32.36
N SER A 11 6.24 1.64 32.94
CA SER A 11 6.39 1.95 34.38
C SER A 11 6.60 0.80 35.40
N GLY A 12 7.16 -0.35 34.99
CA GLY A 12 7.59 -1.38 35.97
C GLY A 12 6.46 -2.15 36.67
N ILE A 13 5.21 -1.99 36.23
CA ILE A 13 4.07 -2.77 36.70
C ILE A 13 3.88 -3.95 35.73
N HIS A 14 4.00 -5.17 36.25
CA HIS A 14 3.69 -6.38 35.49
C HIS A 14 2.17 -6.55 35.39
N PHE A 15 1.62 -6.35 34.20
CA PHE A 15 0.20 -6.61 33.94
C PHE A 15 0.05 -8.02 33.39
N ASN A 16 -0.48 -8.94 34.20
CA ASN A 16 -0.85 -10.28 33.75
C ASN A 16 -2.38 -10.38 33.69
N SER A 17 -2.92 -10.46 32.48
CA SER A 17 -4.35 -10.64 32.24
C SER A 17 -4.55 -11.75 31.22
N THR A 18 -5.42 -12.70 31.55
CA THR A 18 -5.84 -13.77 30.65
C THR A 18 -7.14 -13.40 29.97
N ALA A 19 -7.12 -13.29 28.64
CA ALA A 19 -8.31 -13.14 27.82
C ALA A 19 -8.55 -14.43 27.05
N THR A 20 -9.77 -14.97 27.14
CA THR A 20 -10.20 -16.07 26.28
C THR A 20 -10.65 -15.51 24.93
N HIS A 21 -10.51 -16.31 23.87
CA HIS A 21 -10.96 -15.95 22.52
C HIS A 21 -12.44 -15.51 22.52
N ALA A 22 -13.30 -16.26 23.21
CA ALA A 22 -14.72 -15.94 23.34
C ALA A 22 -14.98 -14.56 23.98
N ARG A 23 -14.23 -14.18 25.03
CA ARG A 23 -14.38 -12.86 25.67
C ARG A 23 -13.87 -11.73 24.79
N PHE A 24 -12.85 -11.97 23.99
CA PHE A 24 -12.37 -11.01 23.01
C PHE A 24 -13.40 -10.81 21.89
N GLU A 25 -13.91 -11.91 21.33
CA GLU A 25 -14.90 -11.87 20.25
C GLU A 25 -16.22 -11.22 20.68
N ASP A 26 -16.68 -11.43 21.92
CA ASP A 26 -17.88 -10.78 22.46
C ASP A 26 -17.71 -9.25 22.53
N LYS A 27 -16.56 -8.77 23.02
CA LYS A 27 -16.21 -7.34 23.03
C LYS A 27 -16.10 -6.75 21.63
N CYS A 28 -15.59 -7.52 20.67
CA CYS A 28 -15.45 -7.10 19.28
C CYS A 28 -16.76 -7.21 18.47
N GLY A 29 -17.78 -7.91 18.98
CA GLY A 29 -19.02 -8.22 18.25
C GLY A 29 -19.74 -7.00 17.68
N VAL A 30 -19.75 -5.87 18.40
CA VAL A 30 -20.36 -4.61 17.93
C VAL A 30 -19.62 -4.07 16.69
N ASN A 31 -18.29 -4.10 16.70
CA ASN A 31 -17.48 -3.63 15.58
C ASN A 31 -17.57 -4.59 14.39
N ILE A 32 -17.64 -5.90 14.65
CA ILE A 32 -17.83 -6.93 13.63
C ILE A 32 -19.18 -6.73 12.92
N ARG A 33 -20.26 -6.37 13.63
CA ARG A 33 -21.55 -6.09 12.99
C ARG A 33 -21.51 -4.86 12.07
N LYS A 34 -20.75 -3.82 12.44
CA LYS A 34 -20.57 -2.62 11.61
C LYS A 34 -19.89 -2.90 10.28
N THR A 35 -19.16 -4.00 10.13
CA THR A 35 -18.54 -4.36 8.83
C THR A 35 -19.57 -4.80 7.78
N THR A 36 -20.83 -5.01 8.14
CA THR A 36 -21.90 -5.31 7.17
C THR A 36 -22.37 -4.07 6.38
N GLU A 37 -22.17 -2.86 6.92
CA GLU A 37 -22.50 -1.60 6.23
C GLU A 37 -21.70 -1.38 4.93
N PRO A 38 -20.36 -1.50 4.91
CA PRO A 38 -19.61 -1.39 3.67
C PRO A 38 -19.97 -2.50 2.67
N VAL A 39 -20.27 -3.72 3.13
CA VAL A 39 -20.72 -4.82 2.26
C VAL A 39 -22.04 -4.48 1.56
N ASN A 40 -23.03 -3.95 2.31
CA ASN A 40 -24.28 -3.48 1.70
C ASN A 40 -24.08 -2.34 0.70
N THR A 41 -23.11 -1.45 0.96
CA THR A 41 -22.78 -0.34 0.05
C THR A 41 -22.23 -0.86 -1.26
N VAL A 42 -21.27 -1.78 -1.21
CA VAL A 42 -20.67 -2.41 -2.41
C VAL A 42 -21.73 -3.17 -3.21
N LEU A 43 -22.62 -3.92 -2.55
CA LEU A 43 -23.71 -4.62 -3.24
C LEU A 43 -24.67 -3.64 -3.95
N ARG A 44 -24.97 -2.50 -3.33
CA ARG A 44 -25.79 -1.45 -3.93
C ARG A 44 -25.12 -0.83 -5.14
N ASP A 45 -23.84 -0.51 -5.03
CA ASP A 45 -23.05 0.08 -6.11
C ASP A 45 -22.92 -0.90 -7.30
N ALA A 46 -22.74 -2.19 -7.00
CA ALA A 46 -22.73 -3.26 -7.99
C ALA A 46 -24.12 -3.58 -8.57
N LYS A 47 -25.20 -3.03 -7.99
CA LYS A 47 -26.61 -3.35 -8.32
C LYS A 47 -26.90 -4.86 -8.22
N LEU A 48 -26.23 -5.55 -7.31
CA LEU A 48 -26.37 -7.00 -7.11
C LEU A 48 -27.15 -7.28 -5.83
N PRO A 49 -28.27 -8.03 -5.90
CA PRO A 49 -28.94 -8.51 -4.71
C PRO A 49 -28.11 -9.60 -4.01
N LYS A 50 -28.25 -9.73 -2.69
CA LYS A 50 -27.45 -10.65 -1.85
C LYS A 50 -27.49 -12.11 -2.31
N ASN A 51 -28.61 -12.54 -2.87
CA ASN A 51 -28.83 -13.91 -3.36
C ASN A 51 -28.09 -14.23 -4.66
N GLN A 52 -27.51 -13.23 -5.34
CA GLN A 52 -26.67 -13.43 -6.53
C GLN A 52 -25.18 -13.51 -6.19
N VAL A 53 -24.81 -13.47 -4.91
CA VAL A 53 -23.44 -13.73 -4.47
C VAL A 53 -23.25 -15.23 -4.35
N HIS A 54 -22.47 -15.80 -5.27
CA HIS A 54 -22.24 -17.24 -5.38
C HIS A 54 -21.18 -17.74 -4.39
N GLU A 55 -20.16 -16.93 -4.15
CA GLU A 55 -19.01 -17.29 -3.31
C GLU A 55 -18.60 -16.09 -2.45
N VAL A 56 -18.23 -16.38 -1.20
CA VAL A 56 -17.75 -15.39 -0.23
C VAL A 56 -16.39 -15.86 0.25
N GLU A 57 -15.35 -15.10 -0.05
CA GLU A 57 -13.99 -15.40 0.39
C GLU A 57 -13.58 -14.48 1.55
N LEU A 58 -12.89 -15.05 2.54
CA LEU A 58 -12.31 -14.31 3.66
C LEU A 58 -10.80 -14.23 3.46
N ALA A 59 -10.27 -13.01 3.45
CA ALA A 59 -8.84 -12.76 3.38
C ALA A 59 -8.30 -12.22 4.71
N GLY A 60 -7.08 -12.64 5.07
CA GLY A 60 -6.37 -12.15 6.24
C GLY A 60 -6.76 -12.77 7.57
N ASP A 61 -6.21 -12.24 8.67
CA ASP A 61 -6.32 -12.83 10.02
C ASP A 61 -7.75 -12.88 10.57
N SER A 62 -8.70 -12.19 9.91
CA SER A 62 -10.12 -12.24 10.28
C SER A 62 -10.74 -13.63 10.15
N GLU A 63 -10.11 -14.52 9.39
CA GLU A 63 -10.50 -15.93 9.28
C GLU A 63 -10.45 -16.69 10.61
N ARG A 64 -9.65 -16.22 11.58
CA ARG A 64 -9.49 -16.87 12.89
C ARG A 64 -10.68 -16.62 13.82
N PHE A 65 -11.52 -15.63 13.50
CA PHE A 65 -12.70 -15.30 14.31
C PHE A 65 -13.93 -16.08 13.86
N HIS A 66 -14.46 -16.90 14.75
CA HIS A 66 -15.63 -17.74 14.47
C HIS A 66 -16.89 -16.88 14.26
N ASN A 67 -17.02 -15.80 15.03
CA ASN A 67 -18.16 -14.88 14.95
C ASN A 67 -18.26 -14.16 13.60
N VAL A 68 -17.12 -13.90 12.93
CA VAL A 68 -17.11 -13.26 11.60
C VAL A 68 -17.66 -14.22 10.55
N ARG A 69 -17.26 -15.49 10.58
CA ARG A 69 -17.77 -16.53 9.67
C ARG A 69 -19.27 -16.73 9.83
N GLN A 70 -19.74 -16.83 11.06
CA GLN A 70 -21.18 -16.96 11.35
C GLN A 70 -21.98 -15.75 10.88
N LEU A 71 -21.47 -14.53 11.13
CA LEU A 71 -22.15 -13.30 10.69
C LEU A 71 -22.28 -13.24 9.17
N LEU A 72 -21.22 -13.57 8.43
CA LEU A 72 -21.23 -13.55 6.97
C LEU A 72 -22.12 -14.64 6.39
N SER A 73 -22.09 -15.85 6.96
CA SER A 73 -23.02 -16.93 6.57
C SER A 73 -24.48 -16.47 6.77
N TYR A 74 -24.81 -15.88 7.92
CA TYR A 74 -26.15 -15.32 8.15
C TYR A 74 -26.49 -14.19 7.17
N PHE A 75 -25.53 -13.32 6.87
CA PHE A 75 -25.73 -12.18 5.98
C PHE A 75 -25.98 -12.57 4.52
N PHE A 76 -25.36 -13.66 4.05
CA PHE A 76 -25.50 -14.21 2.70
C PHE A 76 -26.42 -15.43 2.66
N ASN A 77 -27.44 -15.49 3.53
CA ASN A 77 -28.50 -16.50 3.52
C ASN A 77 -28.03 -17.96 3.63
N GLY A 78 -26.97 -18.20 4.40
CA GLY A 78 -26.44 -19.54 4.68
C GLY A 78 -25.24 -19.95 3.84
N THR A 79 -24.78 -19.12 2.90
CA THR A 79 -23.55 -19.39 2.14
C THR A 79 -22.34 -19.37 3.08
N GLU A 80 -21.73 -20.52 3.31
CA GLU A 80 -20.51 -20.62 4.11
C GLU A 80 -19.30 -20.10 3.32
N PRO A 81 -18.46 -19.23 3.92
CA PRO A 81 -17.25 -18.74 3.26
C PRO A 81 -16.31 -19.91 2.91
N THR A 82 -16.08 -20.12 1.62
CA THR A 82 -15.61 -21.42 1.11
C THR A 82 -14.09 -21.48 0.90
N LYS A 83 -13.43 -20.31 0.83
CA LYS A 83 -11.98 -20.23 0.59
C LYS A 83 -11.30 -19.25 1.53
N LEU A 84 -10.25 -19.77 2.17
CA LEU A 84 -9.33 -19.02 3.03
C LEU A 84 -8.08 -18.74 2.20
N ILE A 85 -7.99 -17.54 1.62
CA ILE A 85 -6.77 -17.14 0.93
C ILE A 85 -5.89 -16.45 1.98
N ASN A 86 -4.69 -17.00 2.20
CA ASN A 86 -3.71 -16.38 3.09
C ASN A 86 -3.51 -14.91 2.69
N SER A 87 -3.51 -14.00 3.67
CA SER A 87 -3.33 -12.54 3.47
C SER A 87 -2.20 -12.21 2.48
N ALA A 88 -1.08 -12.94 2.57
CA ALA A 88 0.08 -12.75 1.71
C ALA A 88 -0.18 -13.20 0.27
N GLU A 89 -0.93 -14.29 0.07
CA GLU A 89 -1.29 -14.82 -1.25
C GLU A 89 -2.38 -13.98 -1.92
N SER A 90 -3.36 -13.47 -1.17
CA SER A 90 -4.41 -12.58 -1.70
C SER A 90 -3.82 -11.25 -2.18
N MET A 91 -2.89 -10.66 -1.41
CA MET A 91 -2.14 -9.48 -1.84
C MET A 91 -1.29 -9.74 -3.08
N ALA A 92 -0.55 -10.86 -3.11
CA ALA A 92 0.30 -11.22 -4.24
C ALA A 92 -0.51 -11.58 -5.49
N TYR A 93 -1.67 -12.22 -5.35
CA TYR A 93 -2.56 -12.56 -6.46
C TYR A 93 -3.28 -11.31 -6.99
N GLY A 94 -3.72 -10.41 -6.11
CA GLY A 94 -4.28 -9.12 -6.54
C GLY A 94 -3.27 -8.26 -7.30
N GLU A 95 -2.01 -8.23 -6.86
CA GLU A 95 -0.94 -7.51 -7.55
C GLU A 95 -0.59 -8.17 -8.90
N THR A 96 -0.48 -9.51 -8.94
CA THR A 96 -0.18 -10.23 -10.19
C THR A 96 -1.35 -10.23 -11.18
N VAL A 97 -2.61 -10.40 -10.77
CA VAL A 97 -3.77 -10.36 -11.68
C VAL A 97 -3.96 -8.98 -12.31
N VAL A 98 -3.74 -7.90 -11.53
CA VAL A 98 -3.72 -6.53 -12.08
C VAL A 98 -2.56 -6.33 -13.07
N GLU A 99 -1.43 -7.03 -12.89
CA GLU A 99 -0.30 -7.01 -13.83
C GLU A 99 -0.50 -7.94 -15.05
N THR A 100 -1.31 -9.00 -14.94
CA THR A 100 -1.37 -10.09 -15.95
C THR A 100 -2.70 -10.12 -16.75
N MET A 101 -3.71 -9.32 -16.43
CA MET A 101 -4.91 -9.20 -17.27
C MET A 101 -4.70 -8.19 -18.41
N PRO A 102 -4.59 -8.61 -19.68
CA PRO A 102 -4.65 -7.70 -20.81
C PRO A 102 -6.13 -7.38 -21.08
N SER A 103 -6.69 -6.46 -20.30
CA SER A 103 -8.01 -5.90 -20.60
C SER A 103 -7.83 -4.69 -21.52
N GLY A 104 -8.16 -4.91 -22.80
CA GLY A 104 -8.42 -3.94 -23.87
C GLY A 104 -7.58 -2.66 -23.91
N ASN A 105 -6.72 -2.55 -24.92
CA ASN A 105 -5.97 -1.43 -25.52
C ASN A 105 -6.12 0.06 -25.10
N ASP A 106 -6.93 0.45 -24.11
CA ASP A 106 -7.14 1.84 -23.70
C ASP A 106 -6.52 2.20 -22.32
N SER A 107 -6.05 1.22 -21.54
CA SER A 107 -5.62 1.44 -20.14
C SER A 107 -4.11 1.71 -19.97
N SER A 108 -3.23 1.00 -20.68
CA SER A 108 -1.77 1.13 -20.49
C SER A 108 -1.22 2.45 -21.03
N GLU A 109 -1.74 2.93 -22.16
CA GLU A 109 -1.36 4.21 -22.77
C GLU A 109 -1.85 5.40 -21.92
N ASN A 110 -3.04 5.27 -21.32
CA ASN A 110 -3.60 6.26 -20.40
C ASN A 110 -2.79 6.33 -19.08
N LEU A 111 -2.43 5.17 -18.52
CA LEU A 111 -1.62 5.09 -17.30
C LEU A 111 -0.20 5.63 -17.51
N GLN A 112 0.43 5.29 -18.64
CA GLN A 112 1.73 5.85 -19.01
C GLN A 112 1.63 7.35 -19.22
N SER A 113 0.59 7.85 -19.88
CA SER A 113 0.35 9.30 -20.03
C SER A 113 0.23 10.00 -18.67
N ARG A 114 -0.46 9.39 -17.71
CA ARG A 114 -0.58 9.91 -16.33
C ARG A 114 0.75 9.92 -15.57
N TYR A 115 1.60 8.93 -15.80
CA TYR A 115 2.89 8.77 -15.11
C TYR A 115 4.07 9.46 -15.79
N LYS A 116 3.92 9.83 -17.06
CA LYS A 116 4.96 10.47 -17.86
C LYS A 116 5.50 11.78 -17.25
N PRO A 117 4.69 12.67 -16.65
CA PRO A 117 5.22 13.86 -15.99
C PRO A 117 6.21 13.55 -14.87
N ALA A 118 6.00 12.46 -14.11
CA ALA A 118 6.93 12.05 -13.05
C ALA A 118 8.24 11.52 -13.63
N LEU A 119 8.18 10.75 -14.72
CA LEU A 119 9.37 10.29 -15.44
C LEU A 119 10.16 11.48 -16.01
N VAL A 120 9.49 12.41 -16.70
CA VAL A 120 10.12 13.62 -17.26
C VAL A 120 10.77 14.45 -16.16
N ALA A 121 10.10 14.63 -15.03
CA ALA A 121 10.64 15.37 -13.88
C ALA A 121 11.85 14.68 -13.24
N PHE A 122 11.90 13.35 -13.24
CA PHE A 122 13.07 12.59 -12.79
C PHE A 122 14.22 12.68 -13.80
N MET A 123 13.95 12.45 -15.08
CA MET A 123 14.97 12.52 -16.14
C MET A 123 15.56 13.93 -16.26
N SER A 124 14.74 14.96 -16.08
CA SER A 124 15.20 16.35 -16.07
C SER A 124 16.17 16.64 -14.93
N PHE A 125 15.89 16.08 -13.75
CA PHE A 125 16.81 16.14 -12.60
C PHE A 125 18.10 15.34 -12.85
N LYS A 126 17.99 14.14 -13.44
CA LYS A 126 19.13 13.27 -13.73
C LYS A 126 20.12 13.93 -14.70
N ASP A 127 19.61 14.55 -15.76
CA ASP A 127 20.43 15.09 -16.84
C ASP A 127 20.74 16.59 -16.65
N GLY A 128 20.10 17.26 -15.69
CA GLY A 128 20.23 18.70 -15.48
C GLY A 128 19.61 19.55 -16.59
N VAL A 129 18.68 18.98 -17.37
CA VAL A 129 18.03 19.59 -18.53
C VAL A 129 16.52 19.59 -18.34
N ASN A 130 15.83 20.66 -18.72
CA ASN A 130 14.37 20.67 -18.70
C ASN A 130 13.81 20.03 -19.98
N TYR A 131 13.32 18.79 -19.87
CA TYR A 131 12.66 18.11 -20.96
C TYR A 131 11.21 18.54 -21.11
N SER A 132 10.69 18.50 -22.34
CA SER A 132 9.26 18.70 -22.62
C SER A 132 8.41 17.54 -22.09
N ALA A 133 7.15 17.80 -21.76
CA ALA A 133 6.25 16.80 -21.17
C ALA A 133 5.94 15.61 -22.11
N ASP A 134 6.02 15.83 -23.41
CA ASP A 134 5.83 14.83 -24.47
C ASP A 134 7.10 14.02 -24.77
N MET A 135 8.24 14.37 -24.18
CA MET A 135 9.54 13.73 -24.45
C MET A 135 9.50 12.21 -24.29
N ASN A 136 9.98 11.50 -25.31
CA ASN A 136 10.13 10.04 -25.29
C ASN A 136 11.58 9.67 -25.03
N PHE A 137 11.84 8.99 -23.92
CA PHE A 137 13.19 8.54 -23.55
C PHE A 137 13.49 7.19 -24.21
N SER A 138 14.69 7.05 -24.78
CA SER A 138 15.16 5.78 -25.35
C SER A 138 15.26 4.69 -24.27
N GLU A 139 15.20 3.42 -24.68
CA GLU A 139 15.38 2.29 -23.76
C GLU A 139 16.75 2.35 -23.06
N GLN A 140 17.80 2.71 -23.80
CA GLN A 140 19.15 2.88 -23.25
C GLN A 140 19.20 3.96 -22.15
N ALA A 141 18.50 5.08 -22.34
CA ALA A 141 18.42 6.12 -21.32
C ALA A 141 17.75 5.62 -20.03
N ARG A 142 16.78 4.71 -20.16
CA ARG A 142 16.06 4.08 -19.03
C ARG A 142 16.90 3.02 -18.32
N LEU A 143 17.74 2.28 -19.04
CA LEU A 143 18.68 1.31 -18.46
C LEU A 143 19.77 1.99 -17.61
N ASN A 144 20.09 3.25 -17.90
CA ASN A 144 21.05 4.04 -17.11
C ASN A 144 20.46 4.60 -15.80
N ILE A 145 19.22 4.25 -15.45
CA ILE A 145 18.57 4.68 -14.20
C ILE A 145 19.00 3.75 -13.07
N THR A 146 19.64 4.30 -12.05
CA THR A 146 20.08 3.53 -10.88
C THR A 146 19.26 3.88 -9.63
N PRO A 147 19.19 2.99 -8.62
CA PRO A 147 18.56 3.29 -7.33
C PRO A 147 19.14 4.51 -6.63
N GLU A 148 20.45 4.76 -6.75
CA GLU A 148 21.11 5.88 -6.10
C GLU A 148 20.61 7.22 -6.66
N LEU A 149 20.44 7.32 -7.98
CA LEU A 149 19.87 8.49 -8.63
C LEU A 149 18.41 8.72 -8.23
N LEU A 150 17.62 7.64 -8.17
CA LEU A 150 16.24 7.71 -7.71
C LEU A 150 16.15 8.16 -6.24
N CYS A 151 17.02 7.63 -5.37
CA CYS A 151 17.10 8.02 -3.98
C CYS A 151 17.45 9.50 -3.84
N ARG A 152 18.47 9.99 -4.56
CA ARG A 152 18.84 11.43 -4.56
C ARG A 152 17.68 12.32 -4.98
N TRP A 153 16.97 11.93 -6.05
CA TRP A 153 15.82 12.70 -6.52
C TRP A 153 14.65 12.68 -5.53
N MET A 154 14.28 11.52 -5.00
CA MET A 154 13.20 11.40 -4.02
C MET A 154 13.56 12.10 -2.70
N ASN A 155 14.82 12.07 -2.29
CA ASN A 155 15.35 12.86 -1.17
C ASN A 155 15.18 14.35 -1.41
N HIS A 156 15.59 14.85 -2.56
CA HIS A 156 15.41 16.26 -2.92
C HIS A 156 13.93 16.65 -2.88
N ARG A 157 13.03 15.79 -3.36
CA ARG A 157 11.57 16.01 -3.31
C ARG A 157 10.99 15.98 -1.90
N ALA A 158 11.51 15.17 -0.98
CA ALA A 158 10.96 14.99 0.36
C ALA A 158 11.57 15.93 1.40
N TYR A 159 12.88 16.15 1.34
CA TYR A 159 13.68 16.90 2.31
C TYR A 159 14.20 18.25 1.78
N GLY A 160 14.14 18.49 0.46
CA GLY A 160 14.79 19.65 -0.17
C GLY A 160 16.30 19.47 -0.40
N SER A 161 16.88 18.33 0.03
CA SER A 161 18.30 17.99 -0.15
C SER A 161 18.41 16.59 -0.76
N GLU A 162 19.37 16.38 -1.67
CA GLU A 162 19.65 15.07 -2.26
C GLU A 162 20.25 14.08 -1.26
N GLN A 163 20.94 14.62 -0.24
CA GLN A 163 21.62 13.87 0.82
C GLN A 163 21.18 14.45 2.16
N PRO A 164 19.96 14.12 2.63
CA PRO A 164 19.48 14.61 3.91
C PRO A 164 20.32 14.04 5.05
N THR A 165 20.63 14.88 6.03
CA THR A 165 21.24 14.40 7.27
C THR A 165 20.19 13.64 8.09
N LYS A 166 20.65 12.82 9.06
CA LYS A 166 19.78 11.94 9.86
C LYS A 166 18.67 12.70 10.61
N ASP A 167 18.91 13.96 10.94
CA ASP A 167 18.00 14.79 11.74
C ASP A 167 17.09 15.69 10.88
N MET A 168 17.34 15.75 9.56
CA MET A 168 16.48 16.50 8.65
C MET A 168 15.09 15.86 8.57
N LYS A 169 14.06 16.70 8.54
CA LYS A 169 12.65 16.29 8.49
C LYS A 169 12.12 16.36 7.05
N PRO A 170 11.34 15.36 6.59
CA PRO A 170 10.76 15.38 5.25
C PRO A 170 9.50 16.25 5.23
N THR A 171 9.69 17.54 4.98
CA THR A 171 8.64 18.58 5.01
C THR A 171 8.13 19.00 3.63
N HIS A 172 8.67 18.44 2.53
CA HIS A 172 8.34 18.87 1.17
C HIS A 172 7.42 17.91 0.42
N ALA A 173 7.47 16.61 0.72
CA ALA A 173 6.61 15.60 0.10
C ALA A 173 6.24 14.48 1.09
N ARG A 174 5.06 13.90 0.88
CA ARG A 174 4.56 12.75 1.64
C ARG A 174 5.07 11.42 1.09
N SER A 175 5.04 10.39 1.94
CA SER A 175 5.29 8.99 1.57
C SER A 175 4.42 8.55 0.39
N SER A 176 3.13 8.88 0.41
CA SER A 176 2.19 8.64 -0.71
C SER A 176 2.63 9.27 -2.05
N THR A 177 3.24 10.45 -2.02
CA THR A 177 3.77 11.12 -3.22
C THR A 177 4.99 10.37 -3.75
N LEU A 178 5.87 9.90 -2.86
CA LEU A 178 7.02 9.09 -3.25
C LEU A 178 6.61 7.70 -3.78
N GLU A 179 5.55 7.10 -3.23
CA GLU A 179 4.97 5.86 -3.75
C GLU A 179 4.39 6.05 -5.17
N LEU A 180 3.75 7.19 -5.42
CA LEU A 180 3.30 7.55 -6.77
C LEU A 180 4.48 7.65 -7.74
N TYR A 181 5.55 8.36 -7.36
CA TYR A 181 6.75 8.46 -8.18
C TYR A 181 7.41 7.11 -8.43
N LYS A 182 7.50 6.25 -7.41
CA LYS A 182 8.01 4.89 -7.53
C LYS A 182 7.20 4.09 -8.57
N LYS A 183 5.87 4.10 -8.47
CA LYS A 183 4.98 3.42 -9.43
C LYS A 183 5.12 3.99 -10.84
N ALA A 184 5.14 5.31 -10.94
CA ALA A 184 5.24 6.02 -12.20
C ALA A 184 6.54 5.71 -12.94
N ILE A 185 7.68 5.71 -12.26
CA ILE A 185 8.97 5.39 -12.89
C ILE A 185 9.04 3.89 -13.20
N SER A 186 8.55 3.04 -12.30
CA SER A 186 8.53 1.59 -12.49
C SER A 186 7.82 1.17 -13.77
N SER A 187 6.73 1.84 -14.16
CA SER A 187 5.96 1.50 -15.37
C SER A 187 6.76 1.67 -16.67
N PHE A 188 7.85 2.43 -16.66
CA PHE A 188 8.71 2.66 -17.82
C PHE A 188 9.99 1.82 -17.82
N MET A 189 10.21 1.00 -16.78
CA MET A 189 11.39 0.15 -16.69
C MET A 189 11.22 -1.13 -17.53
N PRO A 190 12.25 -1.59 -18.27
CA PRO A 190 12.13 -2.76 -19.14
C PRO A 190 11.93 -4.07 -18.35
N ARG A 191 12.48 -4.17 -17.14
CA ARG A 191 12.44 -5.36 -16.28
C ARG A 191 11.46 -5.22 -15.11
N LEU A 192 10.20 -4.87 -15.40
CA LEU A 192 9.18 -4.44 -14.42
C LEU A 192 9.11 -5.27 -13.13
N THR A 193 9.07 -6.60 -13.24
CA THR A 193 8.84 -7.52 -12.12
C THR A 193 10.12 -7.97 -11.42
N ILE A 194 11.28 -7.75 -12.04
CA ILE A 194 12.56 -8.25 -11.55
C ILE A 194 13.07 -7.30 -10.45
N PRO A 195 13.32 -7.79 -9.21
CA PRO A 195 13.88 -6.96 -8.16
C PRO A 195 15.28 -6.45 -8.54
N TRP A 196 15.66 -5.30 -8.00
CA TRP A 196 17.00 -4.76 -8.24
C TRP A 196 18.07 -5.61 -7.53
N ASP A 197 19.07 -6.02 -8.27
CA ASP A 197 20.27 -6.70 -7.77
C ASP A 197 21.43 -5.70 -7.65
N ASN A 198 21.91 -5.48 -6.43
CA ASN A 198 23.02 -4.57 -6.14
C ASN A 198 24.38 -5.10 -6.62
N VAL A 199 24.54 -6.40 -6.80
CA VAL A 199 25.80 -7.01 -7.24
C VAL A 199 25.91 -6.93 -8.76
N ARG A 200 24.81 -7.24 -9.45
CA ARG A 200 24.77 -7.23 -10.93
C ARG A 200 24.44 -5.87 -11.52
N HIS A 201 23.95 -4.92 -10.70
CA HIS A 201 23.40 -3.65 -11.15
C HIS A 201 22.31 -3.82 -12.22
N GLU A 202 21.45 -4.81 -12.01
CA GLU A 202 20.41 -5.20 -12.96
C GLU A 202 19.05 -5.34 -12.27
N GLY A 203 17.98 -5.23 -13.06
CA GLY A 203 16.59 -5.35 -12.59
C GLY A 203 15.85 -4.01 -12.61
N ASN A 204 14.76 -3.91 -11.85
CA ASN A 204 14.00 -2.67 -11.74
C ASN A 204 14.52 -1.81 -10.58
N PRO A 205 15.17 -0.66 -10.85
CA PRO A 205 15.81 0.17 -9.82
C PRO A 205 14.82 0.71 -8.78
N THR A 206 13.55 0.87 -9.16
CA THR A 206 12.48 1.30 -8.24
C THR A 206 12.12 0.23 -7.19
N ARG A 207 12.43 -1.05 -7.46
CA ARG A 207 12.18 -2.19 -6.55
C ARG A 207 13.36 -2.46 -5.61
N SER A 208 14.35 -1.57 -5.56
CA SER A 208 15.51 -1.67 -4.66
C SER A 208 15.12 -1.46 -3.18
N GLU A 209 15.90 -2.08 -2.29
CA GLU A 209 15.69 -1.92 -0.85
C GLU A 209 15.92 -0.47 -0.38
N ALA A 210 16.85 0.25 -1.00
CA ALA A 210 17.13 1.65 -0.69
C ALA A 210 15.89 2.55 -0.87
N ILE A 211 15.16 2.40 -1.98
CA ILE A 211 13.94 3.16 -2.26
C ILE A 211 12.83 2.78 -1.27
N ASN A 212 12.68 1.49 -0.96
CA ASN A 212 11.70 1.02 0.01
C ASN A 212 11.98 1.58 1.41
N GLN A 213 13.25 1.60 1.85
CA GLN A 213 13.64 2.16 3.15
C GLN A 213 13.47 3.67 3.21
N LEU A 214 13.71 4.39 2.11
CA LEU A 214 13.44 5.82 2.02
C LEU A 214 11.96 6.13 2.30
N ILE A 215 11.05 5.47 1.57
CA ILE A 215 9.61 5.69 1.71
C ILE A 215 9.15 5.31 3.12
N LYS A 216 9.64 4.19 3.66
CA LYS A 216 9.39 3.77 5.05
C LYS A 216 9.86 4.84 6.05
N THR A 217 11.00 5.46 5.82
CA THR A 217 11.55 6.50 6.70
C THR A 217 10.67 7.74 6.70
N VAL A 218 10.28 8.23 5.52
CA VAL A 218 9.36 9.39 5.41
C VAL A 218 8.03 9.09 6.11
N LYS A 219 7.48 7.88 5.91
CA LYS A 219 6.25 7.44 6.58
C LYS A 219 6.37 7.43 8.11
N ARG A 220 7.53 7.10 8.67
CA ARG A 220 7.77 7.18 10.13
C ARG A 220 7.69 8.62 10.66
N PHE A 221 8.24 9.59 9.93
CA PHE A 221 8.14 11.01 10.30
C PHE A 221 6.70 11.52 10.23
N GLU A 222 5.91 11.08 9.24
CA GLU A 222 4.49 11.42 9.14
C GLU A 222 3.69 10.90 10.35
N VAL A 223 3.94 9.64 10.78
CA VAL A 223 3.29 9.06 11.96
C VAL A 223 3.63 9.84 13.24
N ARG A 224 4.87 10.35 13.35
CA ARG A 224 5.31 11.20 14.45
C ARG A 224 4.81 12.66 14.36
N ARG A 225 4.11 13.02 13.29
CA ARG A 225 3.68 14.40 12.98
C ARG A 225 4.85 15.38 12.79
N GLU A 226 5.98 14.85 12.34
CA GLU A 226 7.21 15.60 12.06
C GLU A 226 7.46 15.78 10.56
N GLY A 227 6.65 15.14 9.72
CA GLY A 227 6.65 15.33 8.26
C GLY A 227 5.48 16.20 7.79
N VAL A 228 5.22 16.18 6.49
CA VAL A 228 4.08 16.90 5.88
C VAL A 228 2.75 16.44 6.48
N LEU A 229 1.95 17.40 6.95
CA LEU A 229 0.62 17.12 7.52
C LEU A 229 -0.33 16.55 6.46
N SER A 230 -1.20 15.64 6.87
CA SER A 230 -2.25 15.14 6.00
C SER A 230 -3.31 16.22 5.75
N SER A 231 -3.55 16.55 4.48
CA SER A 231 -4.66 17.42 4.05
C SER A 231 -6.01 16.71 4.05
N ALA A 232 -6.06 15.41 4.32
CA ALA A 232 -7.31 14.66 4.40
C ALA A 232 -8.12 15.18 5.60
N ARG A 233 -9.31 15.76 5.31
CA ARG A 233 -10.28 16.14 6.34
C ARG A 233 -10.70 14.86 7.07
N ARG A 234 -10.27 14.68 8.32
CA ARG A 234 -10.92 13.71 9.21
C ARG A 234 -12.30 14.26 9.53
N SER A 235 -13.33 13.44 9.37
CA SER A 235 -14.67 13.75 9.88
C SER A 235 -14.58 14.10 11.36
N ILE A 236 -15.13 15.27 11.72
CA ILE A 236 -15.21 15.79 13.08
C ILE A 236 -16.09 14.83 13.92
N GLU A 237 -15.70 14.66 15.17
CA GLU A 237 -16.34 13.79 16.18
C GLU A 237 -17.84 14.05 16.32
N TYR A 238 -18.60 12.97 16.55
CA TYR A 238 -19.90 13.10 17.22
C TYR A 238 -19.63 13.24 18.71
N CYS A 239 -19.83 14.45 19.26
CA CYS A 239 -20.12 14.61 20.67
C CYS A 239 -21.49 13.97 20.95
N LEU A 240 -21.52 13.03 21.91
CA LEU A 240 -22.65 12.79 22.80
C LEU A 240 -22.11 12.71 24.22
#